data_AF-A0A924F9U3-F1
#
_entry.id   AF-A0A924F9U3-F1
#
_cell.length_a   1.000
_cell.length_b   1.000
_cell.length_c   1.000
_cell.angle_alpha   90.00
_cell.angle_beta   90.00
_cell.angle_gamma   90.00
#
_symmetry.space_group_name_H-M   'P 1'
#
loop_
_entity.id
_entity.type
_entity.pdbx_description
1 polymer ?
#
loop_
_entity_poly.entity_id
_entity_poly.type
_entity_poly.pdbx_seq_one_letter_code
_entity_poly.pdbx_strand_id
1 'polypeptide(L)'
;MKRLGMALAIATIIACQSEKKTDQTIDSATNALQPLTDPISFKYDSVKVYSINPVSADAHVTDTAKAVILYPVFTDSKLNDFVLKKITGTVDAEKTFSTYDSYAKGFIKDFDSFQKENPDRIQTWFLTINTKVIKQNPLYIALYTTYINFSGGAHPNSSFTYQNYNPVTHQKIILDSLLLPGSNAKLSAIAEKIFRKNEKLTPDQSLKNSYFFENDTFKLNDNFTITDEGLLFLYNPYEIKAYAFGITKLLIPFSELKDIAKPKSLISPNN
;
A
#
# COMPACT_ATOMS: atom_id res chain seq x y z
N MET A 1 -21.62 9.79 42.17
CA MET A 1 -20.64 10.36 41.20
C MET A 1 -19.36 9.55 41.26
N LYS A 2 -19.21 8.50 40.43
CA LYS A 2 -17.95 7.78 40.27
C LYS A 2 -17.33 8.23 38.95
N ARG A 3 -16.19 8.90 39.02
CA ARG A 3 -15.41 9.33 37.86
C ARG A 3 -14.76 8.08 37.27
N LEU A 4 -15.26 7.62 36.13
CA LEU A 4 -14.63 6.55 35.36
C LEU A 4 -13.54 7.22 34.49
N GLY A 5 -12.28 7.01 34.88
CA GLY A 5 -11.14 7.49 34.12
C GLY A 5 -11.06 6.79 32.78
N MET A 6 -11.20 7.57 31.70
CA MET A 6 -11.01 7.09 30.33
C MET A 6 -9.50 6.95 30.09
N ALA A 7 -8.98 5.74 30.25
CA ALA A 7 -7.61 5.43 29.85
C ALA A 7 -7.53 5.41 28.32
N LEU A 8 -6.95 6.47 27.74
CA LEU A 8 -6.63 6.54 26.32
C LEU A 8 -5.42 5.63 26.08
N ALA A 9 -5.66 4.41 25.61
CA ALA A 9 -4.59 3.53 25.17
C ALA A 9 -4.00 4.10 23.87
N ILE A 10 -2.86 4.79 23.98
CA ILE A 10 -2.05 5.19 22.82
C ILE A 10 -1.42 3.91 22.27
N ALA A 11 -2.00 3.36 21.22
CA ALA A 11 -1.38 2.29 20.45
C ALA A 11 -0.17 2.88 19.71
N THR A 12 1.01 2.73 20.31
CA THR A 12 2.28 2.97 19.61
C THR A 12 2.45 1.90 18.55
N ILE A 13 2.22 2.27 17.29
CA ILE A 13 2.51 1.41 16.15
C ILE A 13 4.03 1.34 16.02
N ILE A 14 4.63 0.34 16.65
CA ILE A 14 6.02 -0.02 16.38
C ILE A 14 6.00 -0.66 14.99
N ALA A 15 6.35 0.13 13.98
CA ALA A 15 6.68 -0.37 12.66
C ALA A 15 7.93 -1.25 12.81
N CYS A 16 7.73 -2.54 13.06
CA CYS A 16 8.80 -3.53 13.03
C CYS A 16 9.34 -3.63 11.60
N GLN A 17 10.38 -2.86 11.32
CA GLN A 17 11.38 -3.19 10.32
C GLN A 17 12.12 -4.45 10.77
N SER A 18 11.91 -5.56 10.07
CA SER A 18 12.98 -6.49 9.71
C SER A 18 12.42 -7.60 8.81
N GLU A 19 12.27 -7.29 7.52
CA GLU A 19 12.43 -8.35 6.52
C GLU A 19 13.91 -8.74 6.58
N LYS A 20 14.18 -9.93 7.15
CA LYS A 20 15.49 -10.56 7.06
C LYS A 20 15.89 -10.62 5.59
N LYS A 21 16.98 -9.93 5.23
CA LYS A 21 17.67 -10.07 3.95
C LYS A 21 18.15 -11.51 3.82
N THR A 22 17.34 -12.35 3.19
CA THR A 22 17.81 -13.60 2.61
C THR A 22 16.98 -13.86 1.38
N ASP A 23 17.30 -13.14 0.31
CA ASP A 23 16.98 -13.60 -1.03
C ASP A 23 18.18 -13.29 -1.91
N GLN A 24 18.64 -14.30 -2.62
CA GLN A 24 19.63 -14.16 -3.67
C GLN A 24 19.08 -13.14 -4.66
N THR A 25 19.81 -12.04 -4.87
CA THR A 25 19.50 -11.02 -5.87
C THR A 25 19.60 -11.63 -7.26
N ILE A 26 18.54 -12.29 -7.71
CA ILE A 26 18.36 -12.62 -9.12
C ILE A 26 17.96 -11.32 -9.80
N ASP A 27 18.70 -10.99 -10.84
CA ASP A 27 18.59 -9.75 -11.58
C ASP A 27 17.27 -9.68 -12.38
N SER A 28 16.18 -9.30 -11.72
CA SER A 28 14.82 -9.29 -12.29
C SER A 28 14.62 -8.22 -13.38
N ALA A 29 15.61 -7.35 -13.59
CA ALA A 29 15.54 -6.23 -14.53
C ALA A 29 16.44 -6.40 -15.77
N THR A 30 17.36 -7.38 -15.81
CA THR A 30 18.44 -7.35 -16.81
C THR A 30 18.81 -8.69 -17.47
N ASN A 31 18.13 -9.79 -17.19
CA ASN A 31 18.29 -10.99 -18.03
C ASN A 31 17.31 -10.97 -19.20
N ALA A 32 17.86 -11.16 -20.40
CA ALA A 32 17.19 -11.16 -21.71
C ALA A 32 16.15 -12.29 -21.84
N LEU A 33 15.10 -12.24 -21.02
CA LEU A 33 13.91 -13.04 -21.22
C LEU A 33 13.07 -12.34 -22.28
N GLN A 34 12.58 -13.12 -23.24
CA GLN A 34 11.73 -12.58 -24.28
C GLN A 34 10.47 -11.98 -23.62
N PRO A 35 10.07 -10.75 -24.01
CA PRO A 35 8.79 -10.20 -23.59
C PRO A 35 7.65 -11.17 -23.90
N LEU A 36 6.59 -11.14 -23.10
CA LEU A 36 5.36 -11.83 -23.47
C LEU A 36 4.88 -11.33 -24.85
N THR A 37 4.41 -12.24 -25.69
CA THR A 37 3.87 -11.87 -27.02
C THR A 37 2.62 -11.01 -26.88
N ASP A 38 1.79 -11.30 -25.87
CA ASP A 38 0.59 -10.55 -25.53
C ASP A 38 0.55 -10.21 -24.02
N PRO A 39 -0.02 -9.06 -23.62
CA PRO A 39 -0.25 -8.76 -22.21
C PRO A 39 -1.18 -9.80 -21.53
N ILE A 40 -0.89 -10.13 -20.27
CA ILE A 40 -1.72 -11.04 -19.46
C ILE A 40 -3.15 -10.50 -19.35
N SER A 41 -4.13 -11.24 -19.85
CA SER A 41 -5.54 -10.83 -19.74
C SER A 41 -6.05 -10.95 -18.31
N PHE A 42 -6.98 -10.07 -17.92
CA PHE A 42 -7.63 -10.13 -16.62
C PHE A 42 -9.08 -9.63 -16.67
N LYS A 43 -9.86 -10.04 -15.67
CA LYS A 43 -11.18 -9.48 -15.35
C LYS A 43 -11.23 -9.13 -13.87
N TYR A 44 -12.18 -8.29 -13.47
CA TYR A 44 -12.39 -8.02 -12.04
C TYR A 44 -13.36 -9.03 -11.43
N ASP A 45 -13.10 -9.37 -10.18
CA ASP A 45 -13.99 -10.14 -9.32
C ASP A 45 -14.04 -9.50 -7.92
N SER A 46 -15.04 -9.86 -7.13
CA SER A 46 -15.20 -9.29 -5.79
C SER A 46 -15.79 -10.25 -4.79
N VAL A 47 -15.32 -10.11 -3.54
CA VAL A 47 -15.97 -10.68 -2.37
C VAL A 47 -16.74 -9.58 -1.64
N LYS A 48 -17.98 -9.87 -1.26
CA LYS A 48 -18.83 -8.99 -0.45
C LYS A 48 -19.44 -9.81 0.67
N VAL A 49 -19.16 -9.43 1.91
CA VAL A 49 -19.72 -10.07 3.11
C VAL A 49 -20.37 -9.00 3.95
N TYR A 50 -21.61 -9.25 4.37
CA TYR A 50 -22.36 -8.38 5.27
C TYR A 50 -22.58 -9.14 6.57
N SER A 51 -22.54 -8.43 7.70
CA SER A 51 -23.05 -9.00 8.93
C SER A 51 -24.56 -9.16 8.81
N ILE A 52 -25.09 -10.18 9.50
CA ILE A 52 -26.55 -10.35 9.67
C ILE A 52 -27.08 -9.55 10.86
N ASN A 53 -26.18 -9.01 11.70
CA ASN A 53 -26.53 -8.26 12.90
C ASN A 53 -26.64 -6.77 12.57
N PRO A 54 -27.78 -6.12 12.83
CA PRO A 54 -27.90 -4.67 12.63
C PRO A 54 -27.02 -3.92 13.64
N VAL A 55 -26.61 -2.69 13.32
CA VAL A 55 -25.77 -1.83 14.18
C VAL A 55 -26.45 -1.36 15.47
N SER A 56 -27.74 -1.65 15.62
CA SER A 56 -28.58 -1.25 16.75
C SER A 56 -29.63 -2.32 17.01
N ALA A 57 -30.06 -2.47 18.26
CA ALA A 57 -31.20 -3.32 18.64
C ALA A 57 -32.56 -2.71 18.28
N ASP A 58 -32.59 -1.46 17.81
CA ASP A 58 -33.80 -0.84 17.24
C ASP A 58 -34.21 -1.55 15.95
N ALA A 59 -35.43 -2.11 15.95
CA ALA A 59 -35.99 -2.88 14.85
C ALA A 59 -36.19 -2.06 13.55
N HIS A 60 -36.13 -0.73 13.62
CA HIS A 60 -36.18 0.15 12.45
C HIS A 60 -34.82 0.40 11.80
N VAL A 61 -33.72 -0.01 12.45
CA VAL A 61 -32.35 0.14 11.93
C VAL A 61 -31.93 -1.12 11.20
N THR A 62 -31.77 -1.04 9.88
CA THR A 62 -31.33 -2.16 9.03
C THR A 62 -29.85 -2.10 8.66
N ASP A 63 -29.15 -1.02 9.02
CA ASP A 63 -27.72 -0.84 8.70
C ASP A 63 -26.88 -1.90 9.42
N THR A 64 -25.85 -2.40 8.73
CA THR A 64 -24.95 -3.45 9.24
C THR A 64 -23.53 -3.25 8.73
N ALA A 65 -22.58 -3.94 9.34
CA ALA A 65 -21.19 -3.95 8.89
C ALA A 65 -21.01 -4.65 7.54
N LYS A 66 -20.03 -4.19 6.76
CA LYS A 66 -19.72 -4.76 5.44
C LYS A 66 -18.22 -4.90 5.19
N ALA A 67 -17.82 -5.96 4.53
CA ALA A 67 -16.48 -6.16 4.00
C ALA A 67 -16.55 -6.38 2.49
N VAL A 68 -15.84 -5.55 1.73
CA VAL A 68 -15.79 -5.59 0.28
C VAL A 68 -14.34 -5.63 -0.19
N ILE A 69 -14.00 -6.64 -0.98
CA ILE A 69 -12.68 -6.81 -1.59
C ILE A 69 -12.88 -6.93 -3.10
N LEU A 70 -12.38 -5.97 -3.87
CA LEU A 70 -12.40 -5.94 -5.33
C LEU A 70 -10.97 -6.15 -5.84
N TYR A 71 -10.77 -7.14 -6.71
CA TYR A 71 -9.44 -7.55 -7.18
C TYR A 71 -9.46 -8.02 -8.64
N PRO A 72 -8.33 -7.89 -9.36
CA PRO A 72 -8.17 -8.50 -10.68
C PRO A 72 -7.94 -10.02 -10.54
N VAL A 73 -8.51 -10.76 -11.49
CA VAL A 73 -8.27 -12.18 -11.73
C VAL A 73 -7.61 -12.31 -13.11
N PHE A 74 -6.33 -12.62 -13.09
CA PHE A 74 -5.50 -12.79 -14.28
C PHE A 74 -5.60 -14.21 -14.82
N THR A 75 -5.30 -14.38 -16.11
CA THR A 75 -5.08 -15.71 -16.70
C THR A 75 -3.84 -16.40 -16.14
N ASP A 76 -2.91 -15.65 -15.55
CA ASP A 76 -1.71 -16.14 -14.87
C ASP A 76 -1.98 -16.44 -13.38
N SER A 77 -1.85 -17.71 -12.97
CA SER A 77 -2.11 -18.12 -11.59
C SER A 77 -1.05 -17.61 -10.60
N LYS A 78 0.22 -17.47 -10.99
CA LYS A 78 1.28 -16.97 -10.10
C LYS A 78 1.08 -15.49 -9.78
N LEU A 79 0.58 -14.72 -10.76
CA LEU A 79 0.19 -13.34 -10.51
C LEU A 79 -1.05 -13.27 -9.60
N ASN A 80 -2.04 -14.15 -9.77
CA ASN A 80 -3.17 -14.25 -8.84
C ASN A 80 -2.70 -14.55 -7.41
N ASP A 81 -1.79 -15.49 -7.23
CA ASP A 81 -1.21 -15.83 -5.92
C ASP A 81 -0.44 -14.64 -5.31
N PHE A 82 0.30 -13.91 -6.14
CA PHE A 82 1.00 -12.69 -5.73
C PHE A 82 0.01 -11.62 -5.25
N VAL A 83 -1.05 -11.33 -6.01
CA VAL A 83 -2.07 -10.35 -5.65
C VAL A 83 -2.80 -10.77 -4.37
N LEU A 84 -3.16 -12.05 -4.26
CA LEU A 84 -3.81 -12.60 -3.08
C LEU A 84 -2.93 -12.40 -1.84
N LYS A 85 -1.66 -12.80 -1.90
CA LYS A 85 -0.70 -12.63 -0.79
C LYS A 85 -0.49 -11.17 -0.42
N LYS A 86 -0.46 -10.26 -1.39
CA LYS A 86 -0.33 -8.81 -1.11
C LYS A 86 -1.57 -8.25 -0.45
N ILE A 87 -2.77 -8.64 -0.89
CA ILE A 87 -4.03 -8.20 -0.27
C ILE A 87 -4.19 -8.80 1.13
N THR A 88 -4.02 -10.11 1.31
CA THR A 88 -4.19 -10.76 2.62
C THR A 88 -3.03 -10.53 3.57
N GLY A 89 -1.91 -9.96 3.10
CA GLY A 89 -0.80 -9.48 3.94
C GLY A 89 -0.92 -8.01 4.37
N THR A 90 -1.98 -7.29 3.97
CA THR A 90 -2.21 -5.88 4.38
C THR A 90 -2.79 -5.73 5.80
N VAL A 91 -2.98 -6.84 6.51
CA VAL A 91 -3.70 -6.89 7.80
C VAL A 91 -2.74 -6.88 8.99
N ASP A 92 -3.32 -6.55 10.15
CA ASP A 92 -2.84 -6.81 11.50
C ASP A 92 -1.90 -8.03 11.56
N ALA A 93 -0.68 -7.82 12.04
CA ALA A 93 0.44 -8.76 11.92
C ALA A 93 0.17 -10.15 12.55
N GLU A 94 -0.91 -10.27 13.32
CA GLU A 94 -1.30 -11.47 14.04
C GLU A 94 -2.28 -12.38 13.26
N LYS A 95 -2.94 -11.89 12.19
CA LYS A 95 -3.93 -12.67 11.43
C LYS A 95 -3.43 -12.97 10.02
N THR A 96 -3.53 -14.24 9.62
CA THR A 96 -3.22 -14.69 8.25
C THR A 96 -4.49 -15.22 7.58
N PHE A 97 -4.72 -14.78 6.34
CA PHE A 97 -5.86 -15.24 5.54
C PHE A 97 -5.37 -15.86 4.23
N SER A 98 -5.92 -17.03 3.91
CA SER A 98 -5.58 -17.80 2.71
C SER A 98 -6.44 -17.46 1.49
N THR A 99 -7.55 -16.74 1.64
CA THR A 99 -8.47 -16.37 0.55
C THR A 99 -9.08 -14.99 0.80
N TYR A 100 -9.58 -14.34 -0.24
CA TYR A 100 -10.34 -13.09 -0.10
C TYR A 100 -11.62 -13.28 0.74
N ASP A 101 -12.30 -14.41 0.55
CA ASP A 101 -13.52 -14.77 1.28
C ASP A 101 -13.26 -14.93 2.79
N SER A 102 -12.22 -15.69 3.16
CA SER A 102 -11.86 -15.88 4.57
C SER A 102 -11.41 -14.57 5.23
N TYR A 103 -10.76 -13.67 4.49
CA TYR A 103 -10.43 -12.34 5.00
C TYR A 103 -11.69 -11.49 5.26
N ALA A 104 -12.59 -11.38 4.27
CA ALA A 104 -13.82 -10.60 4.44
C ALA A 104 -14.72 -11.17 5.56
N LYS A 105 -14.85 -12.50 5.64
CA LYS A 105 -15.57 -13.18 6.73
C LYS A 105 -14.91 -12.99 8.09
N GLY A 106 -13.57 -12.98 8.15
CA GLY A 106 -12.83 -12.70 9.37
C GLY A 106 -13.17 -11.33 9.95
N PHE A 107 -13.17 -10.30 9.10
CA PHE A 107 -13.55 -8.94 9.51
C PHE A 107 -14.99 -8.86 10.04
N ILE A 108 -15.94 -9.51 9.36
CA ILE A 108 -17.34 -9.53 9.78
C ILE A 108 -17.53 -10.33 11.08
N LYS A 109 -16.80 -11.43 11.25
CA LYS A 109 -16.80 -12.21 12.50
C LYS A 109 -16.31 -11.37 13.68
N ASP A 110 -15.26 -10.57 13.49
CA ASP A 110 -14.75 -9.68 14.53
C ASP A 110 -15.81 -8.64 14.94
N PHE A 111 -16.55 -8.08 13.97
CA PHE A 111 -17.68 -7.18 14.24
C PHE A 111 -18.81 -7.88 15.01
N ASP A 112 -19.20 -9.09 14.60
CA ASP A 112 -20.26 -9.85 15.25
C ASP A 112 -19.90 -10.18 16.71
N SER A 113 -18.64 -10.55 16.96
CA SER A 113 -18.09 -10.74 18.30
C SER A 113 -18.14 -9.45 19.12
N PHE A 114 -17.69 -8.33 18.56
CA PHE A 114 -17.72 -7.02 19.22
C PHE A 114 -19.15 -6.61 19.62
N GLN A 115 -20.11 -6.74 18.71
CA GLN A 115 -21.51 -6.40 18.97
C GLN A 115 -22.13 -7.25 20.09
N LYS A 116 -21.85 -8.56 20.10
CA LYS A 116 -22.33 -9.46 21.15
C LYS A 116 -21.85 -9.03 22.54
N GLU A 117 -20.62 -8.55 22.63
CA GLU A 117 -20.02 -8.07 23.88
C GLU A 117 -20.42 -6.63 24.24
N ASN A 118 -20.93 -5.86 23.26
CA ASN A 118 -21.23 -4.44 23.39
C ASN A 118 -22.61 -4.09 22.79
N PRO A 119 -23.73 -4.69 23.27
CA PRO A 119 -25.05 -4.54 22.65
C PRO A 119 -25.58 -3.09 22.64
N ASP A 120 -25.11 -2.26 23.57
CA ASP A 120 -25.53 -0.85 23.69
C ASP A 120 -24.68 0.11 22.82
N ARG A 121 -23.64 -0.38 22.14
CA ARG A 121 -22.76 0.47 21.32
C ARG A 121 -23.25 0.52 19.87
N ILE A 122 -23.85 1.65 19.50
CA ILE A 122 -24.24 1.92 18.13
C ILE A 122 -23.00 2.30 17.32
N GLN A 123 -22.47 1.35 16.56
CA GLN A 123 -21.34 1.57 15.66
C GLN A 123 -21.39 0.62 14.47
N THR A 124 -21.16 1.15 13.27
CA THR A 124 -20.94 0.34 12.05
C THR A 124 -19.46 0.09 11.83
N TRP A 125 -19.12 -1.07 11.28
CA TRP A 125 -17.77 -1.37 10.78
C TRP A 125 -17.79 -1.48 9.26
N PHE A 126 -16.69 -1.14 8.61
CA PHE A 126 -16.52 -1.50 7.20
C PHE A 126 -15.08 -1.79 6.83
N LEU A 127 -14.92 -2.69 5.85
CA LEU A 127 -13.66 -2.97 5.16
C LEU A 127 -13.87 -2.74 3.67
N THR A 128 -12.98 -1.99 3.04
CA THR A 128 -12.93 -1.80 1.59
C THR A 128 -11.49 -1.97 1.12
N ILE A 129 -11.28 -3.00 0.29
CA ILE A 129 -10.03 -3.23 -0.41
C ILE A 129 -10.32 -3.17 -1.91
N ASN A 130 -9.57 -2.34 -2.63
CA ASN A 130 -9.70 -2.22 -4.08
C ASN A 130 -8.32 -2.24 -4.72
N THR A 131 -8.00 -3.32 -5.42
CA THR A 131 -6.78 -3.46 -6.20
C THR A 131 -7.09 -3.24 -7.68
N LYS A 132 -6.39 -2.30 -8.31
CA LYS A 132 -6.53 -1.97 -9.73
C LYS A 132 -5.25 -2.26 -10.50
N VAL A 133 -5.39 -2.73 -11.73
CA VAL A 133 -4.30 -2.69 -12.72
C VAL A 133 -4.21 -1.27 -13.26
N ILE A 134 -3.10 -0.57 -12.99
CA ILE A 134 -2.91 0.84 -13.38
C ILE A 134 -1.98 1.02 -14.58
N LYS A 135 -1.12 0.03 -14.86
CA LYS A 135 -0.29 -0.04 -16.07
C LYS A 135 0.03 -1.50 -16.37
N GLN A 136 0.07 -1.83 -17.65
CA GLN A 136 0.41 -3.17 -18.09
C GLN A 136 1.10 -3.14 -19.45
N ASN A 137 2.19 -3.89 -19.55
CA ASN A 137 2.84 -4.26 -20.79
C ASN A 137 3.50 -5.65 -20.63
N PRO A 138 4.09 -6.24 -21.68
CA PRO A 138 4.71 -7.57 -21.63
C PRO A 138 5.81 -7.80 -20.58
N LEU A 139 6.42 -6.76 -20.03
CA LEU A 139 7.51 -6.84 -19.04
C LEU A 139 7.15 -6.22 -17.69
N TYR A 140 5.97 -5.61 -17.56
CA TYR A 140 5.62 -4.82 -16.40
C TYR A 140 4.12 -4.77 -16.15
N ILE A 141 3.71 -5.10 -14.93
CA ILE A 141 2.37 -4.86 -14.42
C ILE A 141 2.48 -4.01 -13.15
N ALA A 142 1.74 -2.91 -13.13
CA ALA A 142 1.60 -2.05 -11.97
C ALA A 142 0.20 -2.22 -11.37
N LEU A 143 0.16 -2.52 -10.08
CA LEU A 143 -1.08 -2.61 -9.31
C LEU A 143 -1.12 -1.46 -8.29
N TYR A 144 -2.32 -0.95 -8.06
CA TYR A 144 -2.59 0.00 -6.99
C TYR A 144 -3.69 -0.54 -6.08
N THR A 145 -3.35 -0.77 -4.81
CA THR A 145 -4.28 -1.25 -3.79
C THR A 145 -4.64 -0.10 -2.86
N THR A 146 -5.93 0.19 -2.77
CA THR A 146 -6.52 1.00 -1.71
C THR A 146 -7.07 0.07 -0.63
N TYR A 147 -6.66 0.28 0.60
CA TYR A 147 -7.13 -0.42 1.79
C TYR A 147 -7.73 0.62 2.74
N ILE A 148 -8.99 0.45 3.12
CA ILE A 148 -9.68 1.29 4.10
C ILE A 148 -10.45 0.39 5.05
N ASN A 149 -10.21 0.53 6.35
CA ASN A 149 -11.03 -0.13 7.36
C ASN A 149 -11.52 0.88 8.40
N PHE A 150 -12.70 0.63 8.94
CA PHE A 150 -13.22 1.30 10.11
C PHE A 150 -13.84 0.25 11.01
N SER A 151 -13.34 0.16 12.24
CA SER A 151 -13.78 -0.78 13.26
C SER A 151 -14.02 -0.11 14.61
N GLY A 152 -14.12 1.22 14.64
CA GLY A 152 -13.89 1.93 15.90
C GLY A 152 -13.30 3.32 15.72
N GLY A 153 -13.52 4.20 16.70
CA GLY A 153 -12.71 5.40 16.88
C GLY A 153 -13.12 6.62 16.05
N ALA A 154 -12.18 7.57 15.93
CA ALA A 154 -12.45 8.89 15.36
C ALA A 154 -12.56 8.92 13.83
N HIS A 155 -11.84 8.04 13.13
CA HIS A 155 -11.83 7.98 11.67
C HIS A 155 -11.35 6.59 11.17
N PRO A 156 -11.53 6.26 9.88
CA PRO A 156 -11.00 5.04 9.29
C PRO A 156 -9.47 5.01 9.24
N ASN A 157 -8.92 3.81 9.26
CA ASN A 157 -7.54 3.54 8.85
C ASN A 157 -7.49 3.40 7.34
N SER A 158 -6.43 3.93 6.72
CA SER A 158 -6.26 3.85 5.26
C SER A 158 -4.81 3.61 4.88
N SER A 159 -4.59 2.75 3.88
CA SER A 159 -3.30 2.51 3.25
C SER A 159 -3.46 2.43 1.74
N PHE A 160 -2.48 2.93 1.03
CA PHE A 160 -2.42 3.00 -0.43
C PHE A 160 -1.06 2.46 -0.85
N THR A 161 -1.05 1.38 -1.61
CA THR A 161 0.18 0.69 -1.97
C THR A 161 0.28 0.43 -3.46
N TYR A 162 1.47 0.63 -4.01
CA TYR A 162 1.82 0.17 -5.34
C TYR A 162 2.51 -1.19 -5.28
N GLN A 163 2.20 -2.05 -6.26
CA GLN A 163 2.97 -3.27 -6.51
C GLN A 163 3.46 -3.25 -7.95
N ASN A 164 4.77 -3.36 -8.12
CA ASN A 164 5.43 -3.45 -9.41
C ASN A 164 5.81 -4.90 -9.65
N TYR A 165 5.34 -5.51 -10.73
CA TYR A 165 5.50 -6.94 -11.00
C TYR A 165 6.07 -7.17 -12.39
N ASN A 166 7.07 -8.04 -12.49
CA ASN A 166 7.58 -8.53 -13.76
C ASN A 166 6.86 -9.85 -14.09
N PRO A 167 6.00 -9.89 -15.12
CA PRO A 167 5.21 -11.07 -15.48
C PRO A 167 6.04 -12.21 -16.09
N VAL A 168 7.29 -11.96 -16.48
CA VAL A 168 8.16 -12.98 -17.05
C VAL A 168 8.94 -13.71 -15.96
N THR A 169 9.45 -12.96 -14.97
CA THR A 169 10.18 -13.55 -13.84
C THR A 169 9.27 -13.96 -12.68
N HIS A 170 8.01 -13.51 -12.70
CA HIS A 170 7.04 -13.64 -11.61
C HIS A 170 7.48 -13.00 -10.29
N GLN A 171 8.32 -11.96 -10.35
CA GLN A 171 8.90 -11.30 -9.18
C GLN A 171 8.41 -9.86 -9.03
N LYS A 172 8.41 -9.39 -7.77
CA LYS A 172 8.25 -7.97 -7.46
C LYS A 172 9.47 -7.20 -7.99
N ILE A 173 9.23 -6.15 -8.75
CA ILE A 173 10.25 -5.18 -9.13
C ILE A 173 10.49 -4.26 -7.92
N ILE A 174 11.71 -4.29 -7.40
CA ILE A 174 12.16 -3.44 -6.30
C ILE A 174 13.02 -2.29 -6.83
N LEU A 175 13.14 -1.21 -6.06
CA LEU A 175 13.84 0.00 -6.48
C LEU A 175 15.31 -0.29 -6.86
N ASP A 176 16.01 -1.07 -6.03
CA ASP A 176 17.40 -1.51 -6.27
C ASP A 176 17.58 -2.28 -7.59
N SER A 177 16.54 -2.95 -8.09
CA SER A 177 16.63 -3.67 -9.37
C SER A 177 16.68 -2.72 -10.57
N LEU A 178 16.22 -1.48 -10.41
CA LEU A 178 16.14 -0.46 -11.47
C LEU A 178 17.34 0.48 -11.51
N LEU A 179 18.15 0.51 -10.44
CA LEU A 179 19.21 1.49 -10.23
C LEU A 179 20.61 0.87 -10.35
N LEU A 180 21.58 1.66 -10.79
CA LEU A 180 23.00 1.29 -10.75
C LEU A 180 23.43 1.06 -9.28
N PRO A 181 24.31 0.07 -9.01
CA PRO A 181 24.80 -0.19 -7.67
C PRO A 181 25.34 1.08 -6.98
N GLY A 182 24.95 1.32 -5.72
CA GLY A 182 25.37 2.48 -4.95
C GLY A 182 24.59 3.78 -5.21
N SER A 183 23.55 3.76 -6.05
CA SER A 183 22.81 4.98 -6.42
C SER A 183 21.74 5.44 -5.43
N ASN A 184 21.45 4.67 -4.37
CA ASN A 184 20.35 4.98 -3.45
C ASN A 184 20.51 6.35 -2.76
N ALA A 185 21.73 6.73 -2.39
CA ALA A 185 21.99 8.06 -1.82
C ALA A 185 21.72 9.19 -2.83
N LYS A 186 22.14 9.02 -4.09
CA LYS A 186 21.90 10.00 -5.16
C LYS A 186 20.40 10.11 -5.47
N LEU A 187 19.68 8.99 -5.51
CA LEU A 187 18.22 9.00 -5.67
C LEU A 187 17.52 9.72 -4.51
N SER A 188 17.92 9.45 -3.26
CA SER A 188 17.34 10.11 -2.09
C SER A 188 17.57 11.62 -2.12
N ALA A 189 18.75 12.08 -2.56
CA ALA A 189 19.04 13.51 -2.71
C ALA A 189 18.19 14.19 -3.81
N ILE A 190 18.00 13.51 -4.95
CA ILE A 190 17.10 13.97 -6.02
C ILE A 190 15.67 14.09 -5.48
N ALA A 191 15.21 13.04 -4.79
CA ALA A 191 13.87 12.97 -4.21
C ALA A 191 13.64 14.09 -3.19
N GLU A 192 14.60 14.34 -2.29
CA GLU A 192 14.52 15.40 -1.28
C GLU A 192 14.43 16.79 -1.92
N LYS A 193 15.25 17.05 -2.94
CA LYS A 193 15.22 18.34 -3.67
C LYS A 193 13.84 18.60 -4.28
N ILE A 194 13.24 17.58 -4.90
CA ILE A 194 11.89 17.67 -5.49
C ILE A 194 10.84 17.81 -4.39
N PHE A 195 10.94 17.04 -3.32
CA PHE A 195 10.04 17.10 -2.16
C PHE A 195 10.01 18.50 -1.55
N ARG A 196 11.18 19.07 -1.24
CA ARG A 196 11.31 20.43 -0.70
C ARG A 196 10.69 21.46 -1.64
N LYS A 197 10.91 21.36 -2.95
CA LYS A 197 10.28 22.22 -3.94
C LYS A 197 8.74 22.11 -3.92
N ASN A 198 8.21 20.88 -3.91
CA ASN A 198 6.76 20.63 -3.93
C ASN A 198 6.07 21.16 -2.66
N GLU A 199 6.71 20.99 -1.51
CA GLU A 199 6.23 21.46 -0.21
C GLU A 199 6.60 22.92 0.08
N LYS A 200 7.18 23.64 -0.89
CA LYS A 200 7.56 25.06 -0.79
C LYS A 200 8.53 25.35 0.36
N LEU A 201 9.46 24.44 0.60
CA LEU A 201 10.52 24.54 1.61
C LEU A 201 11.80 25.11 1.01
N THR A 202 12.56 25.86 1.80
CA THR A 202 13.95 26.19 1.42
C THR A 202 14.85 24.96 1.56
N PRO A 203 16.04 24.93 0.91
CA PRO A 203 16.95 23.79 1.00
C PRO A 203 17.29 23.36 2.42
N ASP A 204 17.48 24.32 3.33
CA ASP A 204 17.91 24.08 4.71
C ASP A 204 16.78 24.20 5.75
N GLN A 205 15.53 24.34 5.31
CA GLN A 205 14.39 24.43 6.24
C GLN A 205 14.25 23.12 7.03
N SER A 206 14.19 23.22 8.37
CA SER A 206 13.94 22.09 9.25
C SER A 206 12.56 21.45 8.97
N LEU A 207 12.52 20.13 8.95
CA LEU A 207 11.34 19.27 8.77
C LEU A 207 10.67 18.91 10.11
N LYS A 208 11.39 18.98 11.24
CA LYS A 208 11.02 18.45 12.58
C LYS A 208 9.61 18.80 13.08
N ASN A 209 9.10 19.99 12.74
CA ASN A 209 7.80 20.47 13.24
C ASN A 209 6.64 20.25 12.27
N SER A 210 6.94 20.03 10.98
CA SER A 210 5.92 19.89 9.93
C SER A 210 5.81 18.45 9.43
N TYR A 211 6.84 17.64 9.66
CA TYR A 211 6.95 16.28 9.18
C TYR A 211 7.42 15.32 10.26
N PHE A 212 7.08 14.05 10.07
CA PHE A 212 7.39 12.94 10.99
C PHE A 212 8.68 12.21 10.60
N PHE A 213 9.55 12.84 9.82
CA PHE A 213 10.86 12.29 9.50
C PHE A 213 11.72 12.17 10.77
N GLU A 214 12.31 11.01 10.98
CA GLU A 214 13.26 10.78 12.06
C GLU A 214 14.49 11.68 11.89
N ASN A 215 15.02 12.19 13.02
CA ASN A 215 16.23 13.00 13.05
C ASN A 215 16.23 14.21 12.11
N ASP A 216 15.06 14.78 11.82
CA ASP A 216 14.92 15.93 10.92
C ASP A 216 15.45 15.66 9.49
N THR A 217 15.48 14.39 9.09
CA THR A 217 16.17 13.94 7.86
C THR A 217 15.18 13.30 6.90
N PHE A 218 15.09 13.84 5.68
CA PHE A 218 14.24 13.26 4.63
C PHE A 218 14.58 11.79 4.37
N LYS A 219 13.54 10.97 4.20
CA LYS A 219 13.68 9.55 3.84
C LYS A 219 12.73 9.19 2.70
N LEU A 220 13.29 8.69 1.62
CA LEU A 220 12.52 8.09 0.52
C LEU A 220 11.98 6.72 0.95
N ASN A 221 10.71 6.43 0.63
CA ASN A 221 10.10 5.14 0.91
C ASN A 221 10.19 4.19 -0.31
N ASP A 222 9.74 2.94 -0.12
CA ASP A 222 9.71 1.93 -1.18
C ASP A 222 8.31 1.76 -1.83
N ASN A 223 7.39 2.68 -1.57
CA ASN A 223 6.03 2.65 -2.10
C ASN A 223 5.94 3.47 -3.39
N PHE A 224 6.43 2.88 -4.48
CA PHE A 224 6.56 3.55 -5.77
C PHE A 224 5.88 2.81 -6.91
N THR A 225 5.63 3.49 -8.02
CA THR A 225 5.28 2.89 -9.30
C THR A 225 6.00 3.59 -10.46
N ILE A 226 6.04 2.96 -11.63
CA ILE A 226 6.67 3.50 -12.84
C ILE A 226 5.56 4.05 -13.73
N THR A 227 5.53 5.37 -13.88
CA THR A 227 4.58 6.09 -14.74
C THR A 227 5.15 6.30 -16.13
N ASP A 228 4.48 7.08 -16.97
CA ASP A 228 5.03 7.52 -18.27
C ASP A 228 6.01 8.69 -18.11
N GLU A 229 5.99 9.39 -16.97
CA GLU A 229 6.81 10.58 -16.71
C GLU A 229 8.04 10.28 -15.83
N GLY A 230 7.96 9.24 -15.00
CA GLY A 230 9.00 8.90 -14.04
C GLY A 230 8.57 7.94 -12.93
N LEU A 231 9.35 7.91 -11.86
CA LEU A 231 9.03 7.16 -10.65
C LEU A 231 8.09 7.96 -9.75
N LEU A 232 6.90 7.43 -9.48
CA LEU A 232 5.93 8.06 -8.58
C LEU A 232 5.93 7.35 -7.22
N PHE A 233 6.38 8.05 -6.19
CA PHE A 233 6.33 7.61 -4.80
C PHE A 233 5.07 8.12 -4.11
N LEU A 234 4.58 7.37 -3.12
CA LEU A 234 3.43 7.74 -2.30
C LEU A 234 3.72 7.49 -0.83
N TYR A 235 3.62 8.54 -0.02
CA TYR A 235 3.58 8.44 1.44
C TYR A 235 2.13 8.38 1.91
N ASN A 236 1.83 7.41 2.78
CA ASN A 236 0.51 7.22 3.36
C ASN A 236 0.17 8.31 4.40
N PRO A 237 -1.12 8.46 4.76
CA PRO A 237 -1.49 9.27 5.91
C PRO A 237 -0.71 8.82 7.16
N TYR A 238 -0.26 9.76 7.97
CA TYR A 238 0.65 9.55 9.11
C TYR A 238 2.07 9.09 8.80
N GLU A 239 2.43 8.79 7.55
CA GLU A 239 3.78 8.33 7.25
C GLU A 239 4.81 9.46 7.40
N ILE A 240 4.51 10.64 6.85
CA ILE A 240 5.40 11.80 6.94
C ILE A 240 4.73 13.06 7.49
N LYS A 241 3.41 13.12 7.61
CA LYS A 241 2.67 14.25 8.20
C LYS A 241 1.26 13.84 8.64
N ALA A 242 0.58 14.75 9.33
CA ALA A 242 -0.73 14.48 9.94
C ALA A 242 -1.78 13.99 8.93
N TYR A 243 -2.70 13.15 9.40
CA TYR A 243 -3.77 12.52 8.58
C TYR A 243 -4.59 13.50 7.76
N ALA A 244 -4.83 14.70 8.28
CA ALA A 244 -5.61 15.74 7.60
C ALA A 244 -5.03 16.15 6.23
N PHE A 245 -3.73 15.91 5.99
CA PHE A 245 -3.10 16.16 4.69
C PHE A 245 -3.28 15.02 3.68
N GLY A 246 -3.83 13.88 4.09
CA GLY A 246 -4.02 12.71 3.24
C GLY A 246 -2.70 12.10 2.76
N ILE A 247 -2.70 11.61 1.52
CA ILE A 247 -1.51 11.05 0.87
C ILE A 247 -0.59 12.15 0.34
N THR A 248 0.72 11.92 0.34
CA THR A 248 1.70 12.78 -0.35
C THR A 248 2.30 12.02 -1.51
N LYS A 249 2.27 12.61 -2.71
CA LYS A 249 2.86 12.02 -3.92
C LYS A 249 4.13 12.77 -4.32
N LEU A 250 5.15 12.02 -4.72
CA LEU A 250 6.44 12.56 -5.18
C LEU A 250 6.82 11.91 -6.50
N LEU A 251 6.74 12.68 -7.60
CA LEU A 251 7.17 12.24 -8.91
C LEU A 251 8.64 12.64 -9.13
N ILE A 252 9.49 11.66 -9.43
CA ILE A 252 10.87 11.86 -9.88
C ILE A 252 10.91 11.62 -11.39
N PRO A 253 11.05 12.67 -12.22
CA PRO A 253 11.04 12.53 -13.67
C PRO A 253 12.20 11.67 -14.17
N PHE A 254 12.02 10.94 -15.27
CA PHE A 254 13.10 10.14 -15.88
C PHE A 254 14.34 10.96 -16.23
N SER A 255 14.18 12.27 -16.50
CA SER A 255 15.30 13.17 -16.76
C SER A 255 16.28 13.32 -15.59
N GLU A 256 15.82 13.14 -14.36
CA GLU A 256 16.66 13.18 -13.15
C GLU A 256 17.32 11.82 -12.86
N LEU A 257 16.84 10.74 -13.50
CA LEU A 257 17.28 9.37 -13.25
C LEU A 257 18.38 8.89 -14.21
N LYS A 258 18.72 9.68 -15.25
CA LYS A 258 19.58 9.24 -16.37
C LYS A 258 20.91 8.61 -15.93
N ASP A 259 21.58 9.22 -14.95
CA ASP A 259 22.91 8.79 -14.48
C ASP A 259 22.86 7.64 -13.47
N ILE A 260 21.67 7.28 -12.99
CA ILE A 260 21.49 6.28 -11.94
C ILE A 260 20.61 5.11 -12.37
N ALA A 261 19.93 5.21 -13.50
CA ALA A 261 19.15 4.13 -14.08
C ALA A 261 20.07 3.03 -14.62
N LYS A 262 19.75 1.76 -14.31
CA LYS A 262 20.38 0.63 -15.00
C LYS A 262 20.07 0.68 -16.50
N PRO A 263 21.05 0.42 -17.38
CA PRO A 263 20.80 0.32 -18.82
C PRO A 263 19.69 -0.69 -19.13
N LYS A 264 18.82 -0.36 -20.10
CA LYS A 264 17.67 -1.19 -20.54
C LYS A 264 16.62 -1.49 -19.46
N SER A 265 16.74 -0.92 -18.26
CA SER A 265 15.70 -1.02 -17.23
C SER A 265 14.45 -0.22 -17.62
N LEU A 266 13.32 -0.50 -16.96
CA LEU A 266 12.05 0.21 -17.15
C LEU A 266 12.10 1.73 -16.89
N ILE A 267 13.21 2.25 -16.36
CA ILE A 267 13.41 3.67 -16.05
C ILE A 267 14.55 4.30 -16.86
N SER A 268 15.17 3.55 -17.78
CA SER A 268 16.26 4.04 -18.60
C SER A 268 15.73 4.93 -19.73
N PRO A 269 16.34 6.10 -20.01
CA PRO A 269 16.00 6.90 -21.18
C PRO A 269 16.32 6.08 -22.44
N ASN A 270 15.36 5.93 -23.36
CA ASN A 270 15.41 5.18 -24.63
C ASN A 270 14.91 3.72 -24.61
N ASN A 271 14.08 3.33 -23.64
CA ASN A 271 13.20 2.17 -23.81
C ASN A 271 11.88 2.55 -24.47
#